data_AF-A0A101XMP1-F1
#
_entry.id   AF-A0A101XMP1-F1
#
_cell.length_a   1.000
_cell.length_b   1.000
_cell.length_c   1.000
_cell.angle_alpha   90.00
_cell.angle_beta   90.00
_cell.angle_gamma   90.00
#
_symmetry.space_group_name_H-M   'P 1'
#
loop_
_entity.id
_entity.type
_entity.pdbx_description
1 polymer ?
#
loop_
_entity_poly.entity_id
_entity_poly.type
_entity_poly.pdbx_seq_one_letter_code
_entity_poly.pdbx_strand_id
1 'polypeptide(L)'
;MVNENDEFVPHAIHTWFGYLKVRGVIVTRDEGAKYGQYARDTQERIKNALSTYGWVYCVDCRKPLFDLNEALEHAKRGHLLTNEFMRDEVAAEEVPMVS
;
A
#
# COMPACT_ATOMS: atom_id res chain seq x y z
N MET A 1 -3.64 17.40 19.52
CA MET A 1 -4.45 16.22 19.89
C MET A 1 -5.01 15.64 18.61
N VAL A 2 -4.65 14.40 18.28
CA VAL A 2 -5.12 13.71 17.06
C VAL A 2 -6.54 13.25 17.37
N ASN A 3 -7.56 13.88 16.78
CA ASN A 3 -8.94 13.45 16.95
C ASN A 3 -9.14 12.11 16.25
N GLU A 4 -9.58 11.12 17.01
CA GLU A 4 -9.68 9.71 16.63
C GLU A 4 -10.72 9.41 15.52
N ASN A 5 -11.41 10.43 15.02
CA ASN A 5 -12.44 10.38 13.98
C ASN A 5 -12.04 11.09 12.67
N ASP A 6 -10.87 11.70 12.57
CA ASP A 6 -10.39 12.27 11.31
C ASP A 6 -10.04 11.12 10.34
N GLU A 7 -10.94 10.82 9.39
CA GLU A 7 -10.70 9.87 8.31
C GLU A 7 -10.08 10.60 7.11
N PHE A 8 -8.91 10.12 6.67
CA PHE A 8 -8.27 10.57 5.44
C PHE A 8 -8.80 9.83 4.21
N VAL A 9 -9.35 10.60 3.26
CA VAL A 9 -9.84 10.11 1.97
C VAL A 9 -8.88 10.58 0.87
N PRO A 10 -8.11 9.69 0.23
CA PRO A 10 -7.20 10.08 -0.86
C PRO A 10 -7.99 10.55 -2.09
N HIS A 11 -7.43 11.52 -2.82
CA HIS A 11 -8.03 11.95 -4.08
C HIS A 11 -7.95 10.82 -5.12
N ALA A 12 -9.06 10.55 -5.83
CA ALA A 12 -9.21 9.38 -6.69
C ALA A 12 -8.19 9.32 -7.85
N ILE A 13 -7.72 10.48 -8.33
CA ILE A 13 -6.80 10.58 -9.48
C ILE A 13 -5.39 10.98 -9.04
N HIS A 14 -5.26 11.73 -7.96
CA HIS A 14 -4.00 12.39 -7.58
C HIS A 14 -3.58 11.89 -6.21
N THR A 15 -2.70 10.90 -6.20
CA THR A 15 -2.33 10.15 -4.99
C THR A 15 -1.46 10.94 -4.00
N TRP A 16 -1.08 12.18 -4.32
CA TRP A 16 -0.23 13.04 -3.49
C TRP A 16 -1.03 13.91 -2.49
N PHE A 17 -2.35 14.00 -2.61
CA PHE A 17 -3.20 14.72 -1.65
C PHE A 17 -4.52 14.00 -1.39
N GLY A 18 -5.20 14.43 -0.33
CA GLY A 18 -6.54 13.96 0.00
C GLY A 18 -7.25 14.92 0.95
N TYR A 19 -8.35 14.45 1.51
CA TYR A 19 -9.27 15.25 2.31
C TYR A 19 -9.45 14.62 3.69
N LEU A 20 -9.34 15.43 4.76
CA LEU A 20 -9.71 15.04 6.11
C LEU A 20 -11.17 15.37 6.36
N LYS A 21 -12.01 14.33 6.45
CA LYS A 21 -13.47 14.46 6.40
C LYS A 21 -14.06 15.29 7.55
N VAL A 22 -13.49 15.18 8.75
CA VAL A 22 -13.99 15.87 9.95
C VAL A 22 -13.49 17.31 10.03
N ARG A 23 -12.26 17.59 9.60
CA ARG A 23 -11.69 18.95 9.60
C ARG A 23 -12.06 19.79 8.39
N GLY A 24 -12.51 19.17 7.31
CA GLY A 24 -12.85 19.89 6.09
C GLY A 24 -11.66 20.50 5.36
N VAL A 25 -10.47 19.91 5.52
CA VAL A 25 -9.21 20.43 4.96
C VAL A 25 -8.60 19.48 3.96
N ILE A 26 -7.98 20.05 2.93
CA ILE A 26 -7.11 19.32 2.01
C ILE A 26 -5.73 19.23 2.64
N VAL A 27 -5.18 18.02 2.65
CA VAL A 27 -3.83 17.75 3.19
C VAL A 27 -3.04 16.95 2.18
N THR A 28 -1.72 17.08 2.25
CA THR A 28 -0.84 16.18 1.49
C THR A 28 -0.99 14.74 1.99
N ARG A 29 -0.58 13.77 1.16
CA ARG A 29 -0.61 12.35 1.52
C ARG A 29 0.17 12.09 2.81
N ASP A 30 1.33 12.70 3.00
CA ASP A 30 2.14 12.56 4.22
C ASP A 30 1.47 13.12 5.47
N GLU A 31 0.77 14.25 5.35
CA GLU A 31 0.01 14.84 6.44
C GLU A 31 -1.25 14.01 6.77
N GLY A 32 -1.91 13.48 5.74
CA GLY A 32 -3.13 12.67 5.82
C GLY A 32 -2.89 11.23 6.23
N ALA A 33 -1.71 10.67 5.99
CA ALA A 33 -1.35 9.29 6.33
C ALA A 33 -1.56 8.98 7.82
N LYS A 34 -1.38 9.98 8.69
CA LYS A 34 -1.59 9.88 10.15
C LYS A 34 -3.06 9.68 10.55
N TYR A 35 -3.97 9.89 9.61
CA TYR A 35 -5.42 9.90 9.77
C TYR A 35 -6.13 8.88 8.85
N GLY A 36 -5.39 8.13 8.04
CA GLY A 36 -5.96 7.10 7.18
C GLY A 36 -6.32 5.84 7.95
N GLN A 37 -7.40 5.14 7.55
CA GLN A 37 -7.67 3.76 7.99
C GLN A 37 -6.46 2.84 7.76
N TYR A 38 -5.60 3.17 6.79
CA TYR A 38 -4.29 2.55 6.61
C TYR A 38 -3.47 2.56 7.91
N ALA A 39 -3.38 3.64 8.67
CA ALA A 39 -2.56 3.69 9.89
C ALA A 39 -3.06 2.77 11.02
N ARG A 40 -4.36 2.49 11.09
CA ARG A 40 -4.96 1.66 12.15
C ARG A 40 -4.86 0.16 11.86
N ASP A 41 -4.90 -0.24 10.59
CA ASP A 41 -4.94 -1.65 10.19
C ASP A 41 -3.71 -2.12 9.39
N THR A 42 -2.70 -1.27 9.19
CA THR A 42 -1.51 -1.61 8.38
C THR A 42 -0.84 -2.87 8.88
N GLN A 43 -0.70 -3.04 10.19
CA GLN A 43 -0.07 -4.23 10.76
C GLN A 43 -0.89 -5.49 10.52
N GLU A 44 -2.22 -5.44 10.73
CA GLU A 44 -3.09 -6.59 10.47
C GLU A 44 -3.14 -6.92 8.97
N ARG A 45 -3.21 -5.92 8.09
CA ARG A 45 -3.15 -6.12 6.63
C ARG A 45 -1.84 -6.72 6.16
N ILE A 46 -0.70 -6.24 6.65
CA ILE A 46 0.62 -6.82 6.32
C ILE A 46 0.69 -8.26 6.84
N LYS A 47 0.24 -8.50 8.07
CA LYS A 47 0.21 -9.84 8.66
C LYS A 47 -0.69 -10.79 7.87
N ASN A 48 -1.87 -10.33 7.45
CA ASN A 48 -2.79 -11.10 6.60
C ASN A 48 -2.18 -11.35 5.23
N ALA A 49 -1.58 -10.34 4.59
CA ALA A 49 -0.94 -10.50 3.29
C ALA A 49 0.23 -11.50 3.35
N LEU A 50 1.08 -11.44 4.39
CA LEU A 50 2.13 -12.44 4.61
C LEU A 50 1.56 -13.83 4.92
N SER A 51 0.46 -13.92 5.66
CA SER A 51 -0.18 -15.21 5.97
C SER A 51 -0.86 -15.84 4.75
N THR A 52 -1.41 -15.02 3.85
CA THR A 52 -2.14 -15.47 2.67
C THR A 52 -1.23 -15.72 1.46
N TYR A 53 -0.30 -14.81 1.18
CA TYR A 53 0.52 -14.82 -0.02
C TYR A 53 1.98 -15.21 0.25
N GLY A 54 2.43 -15.15 1.51
CA GLY A 54 3.82 -15.38 1.89
C GLY A 54 4.74 -14.20 1.64
N TRP A 55 4.25 -13.12 1.03
CA TRP A 55 5.06 -11.94 0.68
C TRP A 55 4.21 -10.66 0.61
N VAL A 56 4.88 -9.52 0.69
CA VAL A 56 4.35 -8.18 0.41
C VAL A 56 5.38 -7.42 -0.42
N TYR A 57 4.98 -6.74 -1.49
CA TYR A 57 5.88 -5.99 -2.35
C TYR A 57 5.98 -4.53 -1.91
N CYS A 58 7.20 -4.04 -1.75
CA CYS A 58 7.49 -2.64 -1.51
C CYS A 58 7.74 -1.92 -2.83
N VAL A 59 6.84 -1.02 -3.24
CA VAL A 59 6.93 -0.30 -4.51
C VAL A 59 8.13 0.64 -4.53
N ASP A 60 8.41 1.33 -3.43
CA ASP A 60 9.54 2.27 -3.33
C ASP A 60 10.89 1.56 -3.39
N CYS A 61 11.01 0.39 -2.77
CA CYS A 61 12.26 -0.40 -2.77
C CYS A 61 12.35 -1.39 -3.93
N ARG A 62 11.27 -1.58 -4.68
CA ARG A 62 11.12 -2.54 -5.78
C ARG A 62 11.51 -3.97 -5.41
N LYS A 63 11.22 -4.38 -4.17
CA LYS A 63 11.54 -5.72 -3.67
C LYS A 63 10.38 -6.35 -2.91
N PRO A 64 10.21 -7.68 -2.99
CA PRO A 64 9.35 -8.40 -2.08
C PRO A 64 9.96 -8.44 -0.68
N LEU A 65 9.09 -8.35 0.32
CA LEU A 65 9.37 -8.48 1.74
C LEU A 65 8.64 -9.74 2.22
N PHE A 66 9.37 -10.60 2.92
CA PHE A 66 8.84 -11.88 3.42
C PHE A 66 8.72 -11.88 4.94
N ASP A 67 9.46 -10.99 5.61
CA ASP A 67 9.43 -10.85 7.06
C ASP A 67 8.46 -9.76 7.49
N LEU A 68 7.70 -10.04 8.55
CA LEU A 68 6.72 -9.11 9.11
C LEU A 68 7.40 -7.87 9.69
N ASN A 69 8.53 -8.01 10.38
CA ASN A 69 9.21 -6.87 10.98
C ASN A 69 9.81 -5.97 9.90
N GLU A 70 10.41 -6.57 8.85
CA GLU A 70 10.90 -5.82 7.69
C GLU A 70 9.77 -5.05 7.00
N ALA A 71 8.62 -5.69 6.77
CA ALA A 71 7.45 -5.04 6.18
C ALA A 71 6.91 -3.90 7.06
N LEU A 72 6.85 -4.09 8.38
CA LEU A 72 6.43 -3.04 9.30
C LEU A 72 7.40 -1.86 9.33
N GLU A 73 8.70 -2.10 9.27
CA GLU A 73 9.71 -1.04 9.19
C GLU A 73 9.57 -0.22 7.89
N HIS A 74 9.30 -0.89 6.77
CA HIS A 74 9.03 -0.22 5.51
C HIS A 74 7.75 0.64 5.58
N ALA A 75 6.69 0.10 6.18
CA ALA A 75 5.45 0.85 6.38
C ALA A 75 5.64 2.07 7.29
N LYS A 76 6.42 1.94 8.39
CA LYS A 76 6.77 3.06 9.29
C LYS A 76 7.57 4.15 8.57
N ARG A 77 8.41 3.77 7.61
CA ARG A 77 9.16 4.70 6.75
C ARG A 77 8.28 5.38 5.69
N GLY A 78 7.00 5.03 5.61
CA GLY A 78 6.05 5.59 4.64
C GLY A 78 6.12 4.95 3.26
N HIS A 79 6.80 3.81 3.12
CA HIS A 79 6.85 3.09 1.85
C HIS A 79 5.48 2.52 1.49
N LEU A 80 5.16 2.54 0.20
CA LEU A 80 3.98 1.92 -0.35
C LEU A 80 4.17 0.40 -0.45
N LEU A 81 3.38 -0.32 0.34
CA LEU A 81 3.32 -1.77 0.34
C LEU A 81 2.07 -2.26 -0.37
N THR A 82 2.21 -3.28 -1.19
CA THR A 82 1.12 -3.89 -1.95
C THR A 82 1.36 -5.38 -2.13
N ASN A 83 0.28 -6.15 -2.15
CA ASN A 83 0.24 -7.55 -2.54
C ASN A 83 -0.43 -7.74 -3.92
N GLU A 84 -0.87 -6.65 -4.55
CA GLU A 84 -1.57 -6.64 -5.84
C GLU A 84 -0.62 -6.27 -7.01
N PHE A 85 0.69 -6.43 -6.84
CA PHE A 85 1.66 -6.10 -7.88
C PHE A 85 2.07 -7.33 -8.68
N MET A 86 1.90 -7.22 -10.00
CA MET A 86 2.25 -8.15 -11.09
C MET A 86 1.33 -9.37 -11.24
N ARG A 87 0.17 -9.16 -11.87
CA ARG A 87 -0.20 -10.08 -12.95
C ARG A 87 0.92 -9.95 -13.98
N ASP A 88 1.87 -10.87 -13.95
CA ASP A 88 2.69 -11.16 -15.11
C ASP A 88 1.70 -11.50 -16.23
N GLU A 89 1.49 -10.57 -17.17
CA GLU A 89 1.10 -10.95 -18.51
C GLU A 89 2.31 -11.69 -19.07
N VAL A 90 2.47 -12.95 -18.67
CA VAL A 90 3.43 -13.85 -19.28
C VAL A 90 3.07 -13.80 -20.76
N ALA A 91 3.91 -13.12 -21.55
CA ALA A 91 3.78 -13.08 -22.99
C ALA A 91 3.57 -14.53 -23.42
N ALA A 92 2.44 -14.83 -24.07
CA ALA A 92 2.16 -16.17 -24.54
C ALA A 92 3.40 -16.65 -25.27
N GLU A 93 4.03 -17.73 -24.80
CA GLU A 93 5.13 -18.37 -25.51
C GLU A 93 4.66 -18.52 -26.96
N GLU A 94 5.36 -17.87 -27.90
CA GLU A 94 5.11 -18.10 -29.31
C GLU A 94 5.46 -19.56 -29.57
N VAL A 95 4.45 -20.43 -29.51
CA VAL A 95 4.58 -21.84 -29.85
C VAL A 95 5.10 -21.87 -31.29
N PRO A 96 6.29 -22.44 -31.56
CA PRO A 96 6.75 -22.55 -32.92
C PRO A 96 5.79 -23.47 -33.66
N MET A 97 5.04 -22.91 -34.61
CA MET A 97 4.26 -23.70 -35.54
C MET A 97 5.26 -24.46 -36.42
N VAL A 98 5.50 -25.72 -36.09
CA VAL A 98 6.24 -26.62 -36.96
C VAL A 98 5.39 -26.85 -38.21
N SER A 99 5.93 -26.47 -39.37
CA SER A 99 5.30 -26.62 -40.69
C SER A 99 5.20 -28.08 -41.11
#